data_AF-A0A1F4YCQ1-F1
#
_entry.id   AF-A0A1F4YCQ1-F1
#
_cell.length_a   1.000
_cell.length_b   1.000
_cell.length_c   1.000
_cell.angle_alpha   90.00
_cell.angle_beta   90.00
_cell.angle_gamma   90.00
#
_symmetry.space_group_name_H-M   'P 1'
#
loop_
_entity.id
_entity.type
_entity.pdbx_description
1 polymer ?
#
loop_
_entity_poly.entity_id
_entity_poly.type
_entity_poly.pdbx_seq_one_letter_code
_entity_poly.pdbx_strand_id
1 'polypeptide(L)'
;MTDFSKLKERLRKIEERNKRVETDKAWETSYTRRFFIALFTYLSISLYMNAINIDKPWLNAIIPTVGFLLSTLTIPIIKEFWKKHINKS
;
A
#
# COMPACT_ATOMS: atom_id res chain seq x y z
N MET A 1 14.01 -26.73 -33.05
CA MET A 1 13.08 -25.78 -32.40
C MET A 1 13.63 -24.37 -32.64
N THR A 2 12.96 -23.59 -33.50
CA THR A 2 13.47 -22.32 -34.02
C THR A 2 13.58 -21.25 -32.93
N ASP A 3 14.55 -20.35 -33.07
CA ASP A 3 14.84 -19.27 -32.12
C ASP A 3 13.59 -18.40 -31.84
N PHE A 4 12.81 -18.15 -32.90
CA PHE A 4 11.54 -17.43 -32.84
C PHE A 4 10.52 -18.05 -31.88
N SER A 5 10.40 -19.38 -31.86
CA SER A 5 9.48 -20.08 -30.93
C SER A 5 9.93 -19.94 -29.47
N LYS A 6 11.24 -19.98 -29.20
CA LYS A 6 11.78 -19.76 -27.85
C LYS A 6 11.55 -18.32 -27.36
N LEU A 7 11.67 -17.35 -28.27
CA LEU A 7 11.40 -15.94 -27.95
C LEU A 7 9.92 -15.72 -27.62
N LYS A 8 9.01 -16.29 -28.41
CA LYS A 8 7.56 -16.22 -28.16
C LYS A 8 7.15 -16.86 -26.81
N GLU A 9 7.75 -18.00 -26.49
CA GLU A 9 7.57 -18.68 -25.19
C GLU A 9 8.02 -17.80 -24.02
N ARG A 10 9.19 -17.15 -24.14
CA ARG A 10 9.72 -16.23 -23.13
C ARG A 10 8.82 -15.00 -22.97
N LEU A 11 8.35 -14.43 -24.08
CA LEU A 11 7.47 -13.25 -24.07
C LEU A 11 6.17 -13.55 -23.32
N ARG A 12 5.53 -14.69 -23.63
CA ARG A 12 4.31 -15.15 -22.94
C ARG A 12 4.53 -15.31 -21.43
N LYS A 13 5.66 -15.91 -21.02
CA LYS A 13 6.00 -16.07 -19.60
C LYS A 13 6.19 -14.73 -18.89
N ILE A 14 6.77 -13.74 -19.57
CA ILE A 14 6.94 -12.39 -19.03
C ILE A 14 5.59 -11.70 -18.89
N GLU A 15 4.74 -11.74 -19.90
CA GLU A 15 3.39 -11.15 -19.86
C GLU A 15 2.51 -11.78 -18.76
N GLU A 16 2.53 -13.11 -18.65
CA GLU A 16 1.80 -13.83 -17.59
C GLU A 16 2.29 -13.43 -16.20
N ARG A 17 3.61 -13.25 -16.02
CA ARG A 17 4.18 -12.78 -14.75
C ARG A 17 3.79 -11.33 -14.48
N ASN A 18 3.91 -10.45 -15.48
CA ASN A 18 3.59 -9.02 -15.34
C ASN A 18 2.12 -8.83 -14.98
N LYS A 19 1.21 -9.58 -15.61
CA LYS A 19 -0.23 -9.54 -15.29
C LYS A 19 -0.52 -9.88 -13.82
N ARG A 20 0.15 -10.90 -13.27
CA ARG A 20 0.05 -11.24 -11.84
C ARG A 20 0.56 -10.09 -10.97
N VAL A 21 1.76 -9.60 -11.27
CA VAL A 21 2.40 -8.50 -10.53
C VAL A 21 1.57 -7.21 -10.56
N GLU A 22 0.94 -6.88 -11.68
CA GLU A 22 0.09 -5.69 -11.80
C GLU A 22 -1.20 -5.82 -11.00
N THR A 23 -1.80 -7.01 -10.98
CA THR A 23 -2.99 -7.30 -10.17
C THR A 23 -2.66 -7.17 -8.68
N ASP A 24 -1.54 -7.75 -8.23
CA ASP A 24 -1.07 -7.64 -6.84
C ASP A 24 -0.75 -6.19 -6.48
N LYS A 25 -0.06 -5.45 -7.35
CA LYS A 25 0.20 -4.01 -7.14
C LYS A 25 -1.09 -3.21 -7.05
N ALA A 26 -2.05 -3.46 -7.93
CA ALA A 26 -3.35 -2.77 -7.91
C ALA A 26 -4.10 -3.03 -6.61
N TRP A 27 -4.05 -4.27 -6.10
CA TRP A 27 -4.59 -4.61 -4.78
C TRP A 27 -3.84 -3.87 -3.66
N GLU A 28 -2.51 -3.88 -3.67
CA GLU A 28 -1.69 -3.23 -2.65
C GLU A 28 -1.88 -1.72 -2.60
N THR A 29 -2.11 -1.08 -3.75
CA THR A 29 -2.40 0.35 -3.88
C THR A 29 -3.89 0.69 -3.79
N SER A 30 -4.78 -0.31 -3.76
CA SER A 30 -6.21 -0.09 -3.69
C SER A 30 -6.61 0.68 -2.43
N TYR A 31 -7.55 1.61 -2.60
CA TYR A 31 -8.18 2.30 -1.47
C TYR A 31 -8.94 1.33 -0.57
N THR A 32 -9.40 0.20 -1.10
CA THR A 32 -10.07 -0.87 -0.35
C THR A 32 -9.17 -1.44 0.75
N ARG A 33 -7.93 -1.83 0.43
CA ARG A 33 -6.97 -2.32 1.43
C ARG A 33 -6.67 -1.26 2.49
N ARG A 34 -6.46 -0.01 2.06
CA ARG A 34 -6.19 1.13 2.97
C ARG A 34 -7.36 1.39 3.92
N PHE A 35 -8.59 1.32 3.41
CA PHE A 35 -9.81 1.48 4.20
C PHE A 35 -9.92 0.40 5.27
N PHE A 36 -9.73 -0.88 4.92
CA PHE A 36 -9.80 -1.97 5.90
C PHE A 36 -8.70 -1.86 6.97
N ILE A 37 -7.46 -1.54 6.58
CA ILE A 37 -6.37 -1.33 7.55
C ILE A 37 -6.73 -0.18 8.50
N ALA A 38 -7.17 0.96 7.97
CA ALA A 38 -7.57 2.10 8.79
C ALA A 38 -8.74 1.76 9.74
N LEU A 39 -9.75 1.05 9.24
CA LEU A 39 -10.90 0.61 10.02
C LEU A 39 -10.48 -0.32 11.17
N PHE A 40 -9.69 -1.35 10.88
CA PHE A 40 -9.21 -2.28 11.92
C PHE A 40 -8.31 -1.59 12.93
N THR A 41 -7.38 -0.74 12.49
CA THR A 41 -6.52 0.04 13.39
C THR A 41 -7.36 0.95 14.30
N TYR A 42 -8.34 1.65 13.75
CA TYR A 42 -9.23 2.51 14.53
C TYR A 42 -10.02 1.74 15.57
N LEU A 43 -10.60 0.59 15.18
CA LEU A 43 -11.36 -0.26 16.09
C LEU A 43 -10.47 -0.85 17.19
N SER A 44 -9.30 -1.39 16.85
CA SER A 44 -8.37 -1.95 17.83
C SER A 44 -7.92 -0.92 18.87
N ILE A 45 -7.54 0.29 18.43
CA ILE A 45 -7.10 1.35 19.34
C ILE A 45 -8.27 1.85 20.19
N SER A 46 -9.45 2.03 19.59
CA SER A 46 -10.65 2.49 20.32
C SER A 46 -11.09 1.49 21.39
N LEU A 47 -11.08 0.19 21.08
CA LEU A 47 -11.40 -0.89 22.04
C LEU A 47 -10.36 -0.96 23.16
N TYR A 48 -9.08 -0.85 22.83
CA TYR A 48 -8.00 -0.83 23.83
C TYR A 48 -8.14 0.37 24.78
N MET A 49 -8.32 1.57 24.24
CA MET A 49 -8.48 2.79 25.04
C MET A 49 -9.74 2.77 25.92
N ASN A 50 -10.82 2.15 25.45
CA ASN A 50 -12.02 1.91 26.26
C ASN A 50 -11.74 0.95 27.42
N ALA A 51 -11.02 -0.15 27.17
CA ALA A 51 -10.66 -1.12 28.21
C ALA A 51 -9.82 -0.52 29.36
N ILE A 52 -9.02 0.50 29.08
CA ILE A 52 -8.19 1.21 30.07
C ILE A 52 -8.86 2.47 30.65
N ASN A 53 -10.16 2.70 30.38
CA ASN A 53 -10.93 3.86 30.85
C ASN A 53 -10.26 5.23 30.57
N ILE A 54 -9.58 5.38 29.44
CA ILE A 54 -9.08 6.69 29.01
C ILE A 54 -10.25 7.57 28.59
N ASP A 55 -10.25 8.82 29.04
CA ASP A 55 -11.20 9.82 28.61
C ASP A 55 -11.17 10.01 27.09
N LYS A 56 -12.36 9.99 26.47
CA LYS A 56 -12.58 10.21 25.02
C LYS A 56 -11.75 9.28 24.11
N PRO A 57 -11.90 7.95 24.25
CA PRO A 57 -11.08 6.96 23.52
C PRO A 57 -11.25 7.06 21.99
N TRP A 58 -12.46 7.34 21.52
CA TRP A 58 -12.77 7.50 20.10
C TRP A 58 -12.12 8.73 19.45
N LEU A 59 -11.87 9.80 20.22
CA LEU A 59 -11.15 11.00 19.77
C LEU A 59 -9.64 10.74 19.73
N ASN A 60 -9.11 10.09 20.76
CA ASN A 60 -7.69 9.78 20.87
C ASN A 60 -7.22 8.76 19.83
N ALA A 61 -8.10 7.87 19.38
CA ALA A 61 -7.81 6.91 18.31
C ALA A 61 -7.71 7.54 16.90
N ILE A 62 -8.26 8.74 16.69
CA ILE A 62 -8.21 9.43 15.39
C ILE A 62 -6.76 9.84 15.05
N ILE A 63 -6.02 10.35 16.05
CA ILE A 63 -4.65 10.85 15.86
C ILE A 63 -3.71 9.78 15.26
N PRO A 64 -3.55 8.58 15.85
CA PRO A 64 -2.68 7.54 15.29
C PRO A 64 -3.22 6.96 13.98
N THR A 65 -4.55 6.86 13.81
CA THR A 65 -5.15 6.35 12.57
C THR A 65 -4.91 7.29 11.40
N VAL A 66 -5.11 8.60 11.59
CA VAL A 66 -4.84 9.64 10.60
C VAL A 66 -3.35 9.77 10.32
N GLY A 67 -2.50 9.71 11.35
CA GLY A 67 -1.04 9.71 11.18
C GLY A 67 -0.55 8.55 10.32
N PHE A 68 -1.08 7.33 10.55
CA PHE A 68 -0.76 6.17 9.74
C PHE A 68 -1.26 6.32 8.29
N LEU A 69 -2.51 6.75 8.08
CA LEU A 69 -3.05 7.01 6.75
C LEU A 69 -2.22 8.03 5.97
N LEU A 70 -1.89 9.17 6.60
CA LEU A 70 -1.05 10.21 6.00
C LEU A 70 0.34 9.67 5.63
N SER A 71 0.95 8.85 6.48
CA SER A 71 2.24 8.20 6.16
C SER A 71 2.13 7.34 4.88
N THR A 72 1.09 6.51 4.75
CA THR A 72 0.91 5.67 3.56
C THR A 72 0.67 6.44 2.27
N LEU A 73 0.13 7.67 2.35
CA LEU A 73 -0.12 8.55 1.20
C LEU A 73 1.11 9.41 0.87
N THR A 74 1.87 9.83 1.87
CA THR A 74 2.98 10.79 1.70
C THR A 74 4.26 10.12 1.21
N ILE A 75 4.55 8.90 1.65
CA ILE A 75 5.73 8.11 1.24
C ILE A 75 5.87 7.98 -0.30
N PRO A 76 4.85 7.58 -1.08
CA PRO A 76 4.99 7.48 -2.53
C PRO A 76 5.22 8.84 -3.21
N ILE A 77 4.60 9.92 -2.70
CA ILE A 77 4.80 11.29 -3.22
C ILE A 77 6.24 11.74 -2.99
N ILE A 78 6.75 11.57 -1.77
CA ILE A 78 8.14 11.89 -1.40
C ILE A 78 9.11 11.05 -2.25
N LYS A 79 8.81 9.76 -2.45
CA LYS A 79 9.65 8.85 -3.25
C LYS A 79 9.76 9.29 -4.71
N GLU A 80 8.64 9.70 -5.33
CA GLU A 80 8.66 10.23 -6.71
C GLU A 80 9.41 11.57 -6.80
N PHE A 81 9.22 12.45 -5.81
CA PHE A 81 9.97 13.71 -5.73
C PHE A 81 11.48 13.47 -5.59
N TRP A 82 11.88 12.53 -4.73
CA TRP A 82 13.27 12.15 -4.49
C TRP A 82 13.93 11.54 -5.73
N LYS A 83 13.26 10.60 -6.42
CA LYS A 83 13.74 10.03 -7.70
C LYS A 83 13.99 11.12 -8.74
N LYS A 84 13.08 12.08 -8.88
CA LYS A 84 13.19 13.19 -9.85
C LYS A 84 14.42 14.07 -9.59
N HIS A 85 14.86 14.19 -8.34
CA HIS A 85 16.00 15.03 -7.96
C HIS A 85 17.34 14.28 -7.96
N ILE A 86 17.33 12.95 -7.76
CA ILE A 86 18.57 12.15 -7.70
C ILE A 86 18.95 11.47 -9.01
N ASN A 87 18.00 11.12 -9.89
CA ASN A 87 18.31 10.59 -11.23
C ASN A 87 18.76 11.67 -12.24
N LYS A 88 19.35 12.77 -11.73
CA LYS A 88 19.96 13.83 -12.55
C LYS A 88 21.49 13.69 -12.68
N SER A 89 22.03 12.50 -12.41
CA SER A 89 23.45 12.16 -12.61
C SER A 89 23.66 11.16 -13.74
#